data_AF-A0A355PRC2-F1
#
_entry.id   AF-A0A355PRC2-F1
#
_cell.length_a   1.000
_cell.length_b   1.000
_cell.length_c   1.000
_cell.angle_alpha   90.00
_cell.angle_beta   90.00
_cell.angle_gamma   90.00
#
_symmetry.space_group_name_H-M   'P 1'
#
loop_
_entity.id
_entity.type
_entity.pdbx_description
1 polymer ?
#
loop_
_entity_poly.entity_id
_entity_poly.type
_entity_poly.pdbx_seq_one_letter_code
_entity_poly.pdbx_strand_id
1 'polypeptide(L)'
;MPVFDFSDAPDAKNPSECTYTTFQSSEPEASPEKPILVLDNKKRKWQHHSCGMFTNPVKRTTFEFQEKDGTVSADILKIDARFVSLLKWLGENHISVRLSGENRPEGYAVYKIRETAFGGGTKLSAEDGFLQFMIERLFASNAPGENVVDESLEEAGDDMKLTSIQSITDFMNCAGRTLPDNIRLWARRNLAVARSHEVSPEERRHAQRALSIMMNVQWKSNYFESIDPNEARRILDEELYGMERVKQRIIETIIQINRTHTLPAYGLLLVGPAGTGKSQIAYAVARILKLPWTTLDMSSINDPEQLTGSSRIYANAKPGIIMDAFSMAGESNLVFIINELDKAASGKGNGNPADVLLTLLDNLGFTDNYMECMIPTVGVYPIATANDKSQISAPLMSRFAVIDIPDYTAEEKKIIFSRFALPKVLKRMGLKDGECNVASDGLDAVVEFFAGTSGIRDLEQAAEHIAANALYQIEVNHVAEVTFDREMVMKLLEA
;
A
#
# COMPACT_ATOMS: atom_id res chain seq x y z
N MET A 1 -47.60 46.37 -40.66
CA MET A 1 -47.09 45.21 -39.89
C MET A 1 -45.58 45.20 -40.03
N PRO A 2 -44.84 44.93 -38.93
CA PRO A 2 -43.67 45.71 -38.58
C PRO A 2 -42.36 45.12 -39.10
N VAL A 3 -41.42 46.03 -39.34
CA VAL A 3 -40.00 45.79 -39.62
C VAL A 3 -39.32 45.52 -38.27
N PHE A 4 -38.71 44.36 -38.11
CA PHE A 4 -37.94 44.01 -36.91
C PHE A 4 -36.57 44.69 -36.97
N ASP A 5 -36.31 45.52 -35.98
CA ASP A 5 -35.04 46.22 -35.76
C ASP A 5 -34.15 45.31 -34.88
N PHE A 6 -33.05 44.80 -35.44
CA PHE A 6 -32.05 44.04 -34.69
C PHE A 6 -31.06 45.03 -34.07
N SER A 7 -31.26 45.36 -32.79
CA SER A 7 -30.21 45.98 -31.98
C SER A 7 -29.41 44.88 -31.28
N ASP A 8 -28.41 44.36 -31.97
CA ASP A 8 -27.33 43.58 -31.35
C ASP A 8 -26.50 44.51 -30.46
N ALA A 9 -26.87 44.60 -29.18
CA ALA A 9 -25.94 45.05 -28.16
C ALA A 9 -24.91 43.93 -27.95
N PRO A 10 -23.60 44.18 -28.13
CA PRO A 10 -22.60 43.19 -27.78
C PRO A 10 -22.59 43.07 -26.25
N ASP A 11 -23.11 41.96 -25.74
CA ASP A 11 -22.86 41.54 -24.36
C ASP A 11 -21.33 41.42 -24.20
N ALA A 12 -20.75 42.41 -23.53
CA ALA A 12 -19.35 42.41 -23.18
C ALA A 12 -19.07 41.18 -22.31
N LYS A 13 -18.51 40.13 -22.92
CA LYS A 13 -17.87 39.03 -22.20
C LYS A 13 -16.71 39.61 -21.39
N ASN A 14 -16.97 39.96 -20.13
CA ASN A 14 -15.91 40.22 -19.17
C ASN A 14 -15.03 38.96 -19.07
N PRO A 15 -13.70 39.07 -19.19
CA PRO A 15 -12.80 37.94 -19.01
C PRO A 15 -12.93 37.40 -17.57
N SER A 16 -13.00 36.08 -17.44
CA SER A 16 -13.12 35.37 -16.17
C SER A 16 -11.84 35.52 -15.34
N GLU A 17 -11.86 36.37 -14.31
CA GLU A 17 -10.73 36.53 -13.39
C GLU A 17 -10.77 35.46 -12.28
N CYS A 18 -9.78 34.57 -12.27
CA CYS A 18 -9.55 33.66 -11.14
C CYS A 18 -9.09 34.48 -9.92
N THR A 19 -9.92 34.60 -8.89
CA THR A 19 -9.65 35.49 -7.74
C THR A 19 -8.83 34.86 -6.61
N TYR A 20 -8.51 33.56 -6.67
CA TYR A 20 -7.68 32.89 -5.67
C TYR A 20 -6.29 32.58 -6.22
N THR A 21 -5.29 32.62 -5.34
CA THR A 21 -3.94 32.13 -5.66
C THR A 21 -3.79 30.67 -5.24
N THR A 22 -3.09 29.86 -6.01
CA THR A 22 -2.73 28.51 -5.60
C THR A 22 -1.38 28.50 -4.89
N PHE A 23 -1.21 27.64 -3.90
CA PHE A 23 0.09 27.32 -3.32
C PHE A 23 0.31 25.82 -3.34
N GLN A 24 1.57 25.40 -3.23
CA GLN A 24 1.94 23.99 -3.20
C GLN A 24 2.33 23.61 -1.78
N SER A 25 1.75 22.52 -1.29
CA SER A 25 2.13 21.87 -0.04
C SER A 25 2.44 20.41 -0.33
N SER A 26 3.48 19.87 0.31
CA SER A 26 3.82 18.45 0.32
C SER A 26 3.52 17.81 1.67
N GLU A 27 2.86 18.52 2.59
CA GLU A 27 2.52 17.98 3.90
C GLU A 27 1.47 16.86 3.77
N PRO A 28 1.64 15.76 4.53
CA PRO A 28 0.71 14.63 4.54
C PRO A 28 -0.59 14.93 5.28
N GLU A 29 -0.61 15.99 6.10
CA GLU A 29 -1.79 16.47 6.82
C GLU A 29 -1.90 17.98 6.73
N ALA A 30 -3.12 18.51 6.77
CA ALA A 30 -3.32 19.96 6.86
C ALA A 30 -3.31 20.43 8.32
N SER A 31 -2.64 21.54 8.54
CA SER A 31 -2.64 22.27 9.80
C SER A 31 -3.08 23.72 9.58
N PRO A 32 -3.34 24.49 10.63
CA PRO A 32 -3.54 25.92 10.50
C PRO A 32 -2.37 26.68 9.81
N GLU A 33 -1.13 26.19 9.89
CA GLU A 33 0.06 26.72 9.20
C GLU A 33 0.10 26.32 7.72
N LYS A 34 -0.38 25.11 7.41
CA LYS A 34 -0.44 24.55 6.06
C LYS A 34 -1.88 24.09 5.77
N PRO A 35 -2.82 25.04 5.58
CA PRO A 35 -4.23 24.72 5.41
C PRO A 35 -4.51 24.11 4.03
N ILE A 36 -5.70 23.56 3.84
CA ILE A 36 -6.23 23.15 2.53
C ILE A 36 -6.59 24.38 1.70
N LEU A 37 -7.22 25.38 2.34
CA LEU A 37 -7.58 26.66 1.73
C LEU A 37 -7.68 27.76 2.79
N VAL A 38 -7.60 29.00 2.34
CA VAL A 38 -7.74 30.19 3.18
C VAL A 38 -8.92 31.02 2.70
N LEU A 39 -9.88 31.28 3.59
CA LEU A 39 -11.03 32.16 3.34
C LEU A 39 -10.77 33.57 3.87
N ASP A 40 -11.36 34.59 3.24
CA ASP A 40 -11.30 35.96 3.75
C ASP A 40 -12.04 36.07 5.09
N ASN A 41 -11.39 36.67 6.08
CA ASN A 41 -11.93 36.93 7.42
C ASN A 41 -11.86 38.42 7.80
N LYS A 42 -11.55 39.32 6.85
CA LYS A 42 -11.42 40.77 7.13
C LYS A 42 -12.73 41.40 7.59
N LYS A 43 -13.86 40.95 7.04
CA LYS A 43 -15.19 41.48 7.39
C LYS A 43 -15.77 40.84 8.66
N ARG A 44 -15.40 39.59 8.96
CA ARG A 44 -15.96 38.80 10.06
C ARG A 44 -15.05 37.63 10.43
N LYS A 45 -14.97 37.30 11.72
CA LYS A 45 -14.33 36.06 12.21
C LYS A 45 -15.29 34.87 12.07
N TRP A 46 -14.79 33.74 11.59
CA TRP A 46 -15.57 32.52 11.38
C TRP A 46 -15.49 31.58 12.58
N GLN A 47 -16.51 30.76 12.82
CA GLN A 47 -16.50 29.78 13.89
C GLN A 47 -15.61 28.60 13.55
N HIS A 48 -15.01 27.97 14.57
CA HIS A 48 -14.13 26.81 14.38
C HIS A 48 -14.79 25.70 13.56
N HIS A 49 -16.09 25.44 13.75
CA HIS A 49 -16.88 24.60 12.87
C HIS A 49 -17.95 25.43 12.20
N SER A 50 -17.91 25.48 10.87
CA SER A 50 -18.87 26.25 10.09
C SER A 50 -19.38 25.39 8.93
N CYS A 51 -20.70 25.29 8.78
CA CYS A 51 -21.34 24.52 7.70
C CYS A 51 -21.65 25.44 6.52
N GLY A 52 -21.60 24.89 5.31
CA GLY A 52 -21.83 25.66 4.11
C GLY A 52 -21.56 24.87 2.84
N MET A 53 -21.49 25.59 1.73
CA MET A 53 -21.31 25.02 0.41
C MET A 53 -20.41 25.91 -0.45
N PHE A 54 -19.64 25.31 -1.35
CA PHE A 54 -18.89 26.05 -2.35
C PHE A 54 -19.84 26.47 -3.48
N THR A 55 -19.72 27.69 -4.00
CA THR A 55 -20.58 28.17 -5.10
C THR A 55 -19.79 28.59 -6.34
N ASN A 56 -20.45 28.51 -7.51
CA ASN A 56 -19.86 28.37 -8.84
C ASN A 56 -18.79 29.44 -9.20
N PRO A 57 -17.66 29.04 -9.84
CA PRO A 57 -16.45 29.84 -10.07
C PRO A 57 -16.45 30.81 -11.27
N VAL A 58 -17.51 30.92 -12.09
CA VAL A 58 -17.44 31.71 -13.34
C VAL A 58 -17.19 33.22 -13.11
N LYS A 59 -17.52 33.72 -11.91
CA LYS A 59 -17.31 35.13 -11.52
C LYS A 59 -16.41 35.30 -10.29
N ARG A 60 -16.48 34.38 -9.31
CA ARG A 60 -15.70 34.39 -8.06
C ARG A 60 -15.96 33.10 -7.27
N THR A 61 -14.94 32.31 -6.93
CA THR A 61 -15.16 31.13 -6.06
C THR A 61 -15.36 31.62 -4.62
N THR A 62 -16.53 31.33 -4.05
CA THR A 62 -16.88 31.69 -2.67
C THR A 62 -17.33 30.47 -1.88
N PHE A 63 -17.17 30.54 -0.56
CA PHE A 63 -17.80 29.62 0.37
C PHE A 63 -18.98 30.31 1.03
N GLU A 64 -20.16 29.72 0.92
CA GLU A 64 -21.40 30.21 1.50
C GLU A 64 -21.70 29.48 2.81
N PHE A 65 -21.52 30.19 3.93
CA PHE A 65 -21.83 29.71 5.27
C PHE A 65 -23.33 29.74 5.52
N GLN A 66 -23.88 28.63 6.00
CA GLN A 66 -25.26 28.52 6.44
C GLN A 66 -25.34 28.83 7.95
N GLU A 67 -25.86 30.00 8.29
CA GLU A 67 -26.12 30.42 9.68
C GLU A 67 -27.62 30.51 9.97
N LYS A 68 -28.01 30.61 11.26
CA LYS A 68 -29.42 30.69 11.67
C LYS A 68 -30.16 31.91 11.11
N ASP A 69 -29.43 32.97 10.76
CA ASP A 69 -29.95 34.27 10.33
C ASP A 69 -29.79 34.52 8.81
N GLY A 70 -29.35 33.51 8.05
CA GLY A 70 -29.18 33.59 6.59
C GLY A 70 -27.82 33.04 6.09
N THR A 71 -27.60 33.16 4.79
CA THR A 71 -26.36 32.74 4.14
C THR A 71 -25.35 33.88 4.09
N VAL A 72 -24.10 33.61 4.48
CA VAL A 72 -23.01 34.60 4.42
C VAL A 72 -21.89 34.07 3.52
N SER A 73 -21.46 34.85 2.53
CA SER A 73 -20.38 34.44 1.63
C SER A 73 -19.00 34.95 2.08
N ALA A 74 -18.00 34.10 1.90
CA ALA A 74 -16.59 34.45 2.05
C ALA A 74 -15.81 34.12 0.79
N ASP A 75 -14.89 35.01 0.44
CA ASP A 75 -14.03 34.86 -0.73
C ASP A 75 -12.88 33.88 -0.43
N ILE A 76 -12.56 33.02 -1.38
CA ILE A 76 -11.40 32.14 -1.26
C ILE A 76 -10.15 32.94 -1.68
N LEU A 77 -9.18 33.04 -0.77
CA LEU A 77 -7.93 33.77 -0.97
C LEU A 77 -6.81 32.87 -1.53
N LYS A 78 -6.64 31.70 -0.91
CA LYS A 78 -5.59 30.73 -1.25
C LYS A 78 -6.14 29.31 -1.26
N ILE A 79 -5.67 28.48 -2.19
CA ILE A 79 -6.02 27.05 -2.26
C ILE A 79 -4.76 26.21 -2.47
N ASP A 80 -4.61 25.10 -1.75
CA ASP A 80 -3.60 24.09 -2.09
C ASP A 80 -3.92 23.52 -3.47
N ALA A 81 -2.95 23.57 -4.38
CA ALA A 81 -3.10 23.15 -5.77
C ALA A 81 -3.67 21.72 -5.93
N ARG A 82 -3.44 20.83 -4.95
CA ARG A 82 -4.00 19.46 -4.94
C ARG A 82 -5.53 19.45 -4.82
N PHE A 83 -6.10 20.43 -4.11
CA PHE A 83 -7.52 20.45 -3.74
C PHE A 83 -8.41 21.25 -4.69
N VAL A 84 -7.84 21.98 -5.65
CA VAL A 84 -8.60 22.85 -6.57
C VAL A 84 -9.72 22.09 -7.28
N SER A 85 -9.43 20.93 -7.87
CA SER A 85 -10.44 20.14 -8.59
C SER A 85 -11.54 19.61 -7.67
N LEU A 86 -11.18 19.17 -6.46
CA LEU A 86 -12.15 18.71 -5.47
C LEU A 86 -13.09 19.84 -5.04
N LEU A 87 -12.56 21.04 -4.77
CA LEU A 87 -13.37 22.18 -4.36
C LEU A 87 -14.31 22.67 -5.46
N LYS A 88 -13.85 22.65 -6.73
CA LYS A 88 -14.73 22.94 -7.88
C LYS A 88 -15.87 21.93 -7.98
N TRP A 89 -15.55 20.64 -7.90
CA TRP A 89 -16.55 19.57 -7.96
C TRP A 89 -17.56 19.65 -6.80
N LEU A 90 -17.10 19.97 -5.57
CA LEU A 90 -17.99 20.21 -4.44
C LEU A 90 -18.99 21.35 -4.70
N GLY A 91 -18.55 22.40 -5.40
CA GLY A 91 -19.39 23.53 -5.75
C GLY A 91 -20.36 23.25 -6.89
N GLU A 92 -19.91 22.58 -7.95
CA GLU A 92 -20.75 22.18 -9.09
C GLU A 92 -21.87 21.23 -8.65
N ASN A 93 -21.56 20.29 -7.76
CA ASN A 93 -22.53 19.31 -7.24
C ASN A 93 -23.32 19.82 -6.03
N HIS A 94 -23.12 21.06 -5.60
CA HIS A 94 -23.85 21.68 -4.49
C HIS A 94 -23.79 20.85 -3.19
N ILE A 95 -22.59 20.36 -2.85
CA ILE A 95 -22.38 19.47 -1.70
C ILE A 95 -22.18 20.28 -0.43
N SER A 96 -22.99 19.99 0.59
CA SER A 96 -22.91 20.63 1.90
C SER A 96 -21.79 20.04 2.76
N VAL A 97 -20.89 20.89 3.21
CA VAL A 97 -19.71 20.52 4.00
C VAL A 97 -19.59 21.35 5.27
N ARG A 98 -18.97 20.76 6.30
CA ARG A 98 -18.46 21.45 7.49
C ARG A 98 -16.97 21.69 7.34
N LEU A 99 -16.60 22.96 7.37
CA LEU A 99 -15.20 23.38 7.44
C LEU A 99 -14.78 23.46 8.91
N SER A 100 -13.59 22.93 9.21
CA SER A 100 -12.90 23.22 10.47
C SER A 100 -11.63 24.01 10.21
N GLY A 101 -11.47 25.12 10.92
CA GLY A 101 -10.39 26.06 10.67
C GLY A 101 -10.11 27.00 11.84
N GLU A 102 -9.07 27.81 11.67
CA GLU A 102 -8.60 28.79 12.66
C GLU A 102 -8.50 30.18 12.02
N ASN A 103 -8.93 31.23 12.74
CA ASN A 103 -8.79 32.60 12.25
C ASN A 103 -7.35 33.08 12.45
N ARG A 104 -6.68 33.42 11.35
CA ARG A 104 -5.32 33.97 11.34
C ARG A 104 -5.28 35.37 10.72
N PRO A 105 -4.18 36.13 10.89
CA PRO A 105 -4.03 37.45 10.27
C PRO A 105 -4.13 37.43 8.74
N GLU A 106 -3.74 36.31 8.10
CA GLU A 106 -3.80 36.13 6.64
C GLU A 106 -5.16 35.65 6.12
N GLY A 107 -6.11 35.31 7.01
CA GLY A 107 -7.39 34.71 6.66
C GLY A 107 -7.80 33.57 7.59
N TYR A 108 -8.94 32.96 7.32
CA TYR A 108 -9.40 31.75 8.02
C TYR A 108 -8.82 30.51 7.37
N ALA A 109 -7.88 29.88 8.07
CA ALA A 109 -7.12 28.73 7.62
C ALA A 109 -7.93 27.45 7.87
N VAL A 110 -8.46 26.87 6.79
CA VAL A 110 -9.26 25.65 6.83
C VAL A 110 -8.32 24.45 6.69
N TYR A 111 -8.29 23.59 7.70
CA TYR A 111 -7.43 22.40 7.70
C TYR A 111 -8.23 21.09 7.71
N LYS A 112 -9.56 21.16 7.79
CA LYS A 112 -10.42 19.97 7.73
C LYS A 112 -11.73 20.27 7.02
N ILE A 113 -12.14 19.37 6.14
CA ILE A 113 -13.42 19.41 5.44
C ILE A 113 -14.13 18.09 5.71
N ARG A 114 -15.38 18.14 6.18
CA ARG A 114 -16.22 16.96 6.39
C ARG A 114 -17.56 17.15 5.72
N GLU A 115 -18.17 16.07 5.29
CA GLU A 115 -19.54 16.11 4.78
C GLU A 115 -20.53 16.41 5.92
N THR A 116 -21.64 17.06 5.60
CA THR A 116 -22.74 17.25 6.55
C THR A 116 -24.09 16.87 5.96
N ALA A 117 -24.84 16.07 6.71
CA ALA A 117 -26.19 15.62 6.34
C ALA A 117 -27.31 16.65 6.58
N PHE A 118 -26.98 17.94 6.69
CA PHE A 118 -27.96 18.96 7.10
C PHE A 118 -28.59 19.61 5.87
N GLY A 119 -29.93 19.62 5.79
CA GLY A 119 -30.66 20.46 4.82
C GLY A 119 -31.09 19.80 3.51
N GLY A 120 -31.30 18.48 3.46
CA GLY A 120 -31.89 17.82 2.28
C GLY A 120 -31.00 17.79 1.03
N GLY A 121 -29.73 18.19 1.15
CA GLY A 121 -28.72 17.96 0.12
C GLY A 121 -28.37 16.48 -0.01
N THR A 122 -27.95 16.09 -1.21
CA THR A 122 -27.55 14.72 -1.55
C THR A 122 -26.42 14.29 -0.63
N LYS A 123 -26.65 13.23 0.16
CA LYS A 123 -25.62 12.59 0.97
C LYS A 123 -24.74 11.77 0.02
N LEU A 124 -23.42 11.90 0.08
CA LEU A 124 -22.49 11.19 -0.79
C LEU A 124 -22.40 9.70 -0.44
N SER A 125 -22.66 9.33 0.82
CA SER A 125 -22.80 7.93 1.24
C SER A 125 -23.49 7.77 2.62
N ALA A 126 -23.81 6.52 2.97
CA ALA A 126 -24.31 6.16 4.30
C ALA A 126 -23.25 6.29 5.42
N GLU A 127 -21.97 6.40 5.07
CA GLU A 127 -20.81 6.44 5.98
C GLU A 127 -19.76 7.41 5.40
N ASP A 128 -19.67 8.66 5.90
CA ASP A 128 -18.60 9.70 5.85
C ASP A 128 -17.32 9.53 4.94
N GLY A 129 -17.34 8.74 3.88
CA GLY A 129 -16.17 7.98 3.43
C GLY A 129 -15.60 8.42 2.09
N PHE A 130 -16.43 8.86 1.14
CA PHE A 130 -15.93 9.25 -0.19
C PHE A 130 -15.12 10.54 -0.13
N LEU A 131 -15.69 11.61 0.45
CA LEU A 131 -14.99 12.89 0.58
C LEU A 131 -13.69 12.73 1.38
N GLN A 132 -13.73 11.95 2.46
CA GLN A 132 -12.56 11.68 3.28
C GLN A 132 -11.50 10.86 2.53
N PHE A 133 -11.91 9.83 1.77
CA PHE A 133 -11.02 9.06 0.88
C PHE A 133 -10.35 9.95 -0.18
N MET A 134 -11.11 10.85 -0.79
CA MET A 134 -10.58 11.79 -1.78
C MET A 134 -9.57 12.75 -1.18
N ILE A 135 -9.86 13.28 0.01
CA ILE A 135 -8.96 14.17 0.75
C ILE A 135 -7.66 13.42 1.12
N GLU A 136 -7.76 12.22 1.68
CA GLU A 136 -6.60 11.38 2.02
C GLU A 136 -5.73 11.07 0.80
N ARG A 137 -6.37 10.75 -0.34
CA ARG A 137 -5.64 10.49 -1.58
C ARG A 137 -4.94 11.74 -2.12
N LEU A 138 -5.57 12.89 -2.06
CA LEU A 138 -4.96 14.16 -2.46
C LEU A 138 -3.78 14.49 -1.54
N PHE A 139 -3.89 14.26 -0.24
CA PHE A 139 -2.77 14.42 0.69
C PHE A 139 -1.60 13.48 0.38
N ALA A 140 -1.89 12.22 0.04
CA ALA A 140 -0.89 11.23 -0.36
C ALA A 140 -0.26 11.51 -1.74
N SER A 141 -0.84 12.44 -2.53
CA SER A 141 -0.34 12.82 -3.85
C SER A 141 0.62 14.01 -3.79
N ASN A 142 1.53 14.08 -4.76
CA ASN A 142 2.43 15.22 -4.92
C ASN A 142 1.67 16.47 -5.40
N ALA A 143 2.20 17.65 -5.07
CA ALA A 143 1.70 18.89 -5.62
C ALA A 143 1.87 18.90 -7.16
N PRO A 144 0.82 19.25 -7.94
CA PRO A 144 0.90 19.23 -9.39
C PRO A 144 1.92 20.25 -9.91
N GLY A 145 2.70 19.87 -10.94
CA GLY A 145 3.52 20.80 -11.72
C GLY A 145 2.67 21.79 -12.51
N GLU A 146 3.19 22.98 -12.82
CA GLU A 146 2.47 23.99 -13.60
C GLU A 146 2.13 23.46 -15.00
N ASN A 147 0.84 23.17 -15.27
CA ASN A 147 0.04 23.73 -16.38
C ASN A 147 -1.22 22.91 -16.74
N VAL A 148 -2.19 23.66 -17.28
CA VAL A 148 -3.46 23.33 -17.98
C VAL A 148 -4.60 22.73 -17.13
N VAL A 149 -5.62 23.57 -16.94
CA VAL A 149 -6.98 23.21 -16.55
C VAL A 149 -7.63 22.58 -17.79
N ASP A 150 -7.93 21.28 -17.73
CA ASP A 150 -8.67 20.57 -18.78
C ASP A 150 -10.16 20.74 -18.44
N GLU A 151 -10.83 21.68 -19.10
CA GLU A 151 -12.28 21.88 -19.01
C GLU A 151 -12.97 20.79 -19.82
N SER A 152 -13.68 19.85 -19.16
CA SER A 152 -14.97 19.31 -19.64
C SER A 152 -15.47 18.13 -18.81
N LEU A 153 -16.65 18.33 -18.21
CA LEU A 153 -17.90 17.55 -18.32
C LEU A 153 -18.64 17.58 -16.97
N GLU A 154 -19.64 18.46 -16.88
CA GLU A 154 -20.71 18.41 -15.88
C GLU A 154 -21.68 17.28 -16.23
N GLU A 155 -22.08 16.46 -15.25
CA GLU A 155 -23.33 15.70 -15.31
C GLU A 155 -23.79 15.32 -13.90
N ALA A 156 -25.10 15.50 -13.68
CA ALA A 156 -25.79 15.49 -12.38
C ALA A 156 -25.78 14.11 -11.69
N GLY A 157 -25.63 14.16 -10.37
CA GLY A 157 -25.41 13.00 -9.52
C GLY A 157 -26.63 12.13 -9.26
N ASP A 158 -26.33 10.87 -8.93
CA ASP A 158 -27.10 10.10 -7.97
C ASP A 158 -26.18 9.09 -7.23
N ASP A 159 -26.66 8.70 -6.04
CA ASP A 159 -26.03 8.04 -4.88
C ASP A 159 -24.98 6.94 -5.13
N MET A 160 -23.86 6.91 -4.38
CA MET A 160 -22.77 6.00 -4.75
C MET A 160 -21.73 5.50 -3.71
N LYS A 161 -21.38 4.20 -3.86
CA LYS A 161 -20.16 3.51 -3.38
C LYS A 161 -19.11 3.39 -4.52
N LEU A 162 -17.80 3.28 -4.21
CA LEU A 162 -16.65 3.11 -5.15
C LEU A 162 -16.69 1.90 -6.12
N THR A 163 -17.87 1.34 -6.38
CA THR A 163 -18.16 0.24 -7.31
C THR A 163 -19.05 0.63 -8.49
N SER A 164 -19.80 1.72 -8.37
CA SER A 164 -20.68 2.21 -9.44
C SER A 164 -19.90 3.08 -10.46
N ILE A 165 -20.55 3.54 -11.52
CA ILE A 165 -19.89 4.31 -12.59
C ILE A 165 -19.71 5.79 -12.17
N GLN A 166 -20.62 6.35 -11.38
CA GLN A 166 -20.68 7.78 -11.09
C GLN A 166 -19.48 8.31 -10.28
N SER A 167 -19.21 7.90 -9.04
CA SER A 167 -17.98 8.17 -8.30
C SER A 167 -16.70 7.70 -8.94
N ILE A 168 -16.68 6.75 -9.90
CA ILE A 168 -15.45 6.53 -10.69
C ILE A 168 -15.24 7.75 -11.60
N THR A 169 -16.32 8.32 -12.13
CA THR A 169 -16.32 9.59 -12.86
C THR A 169 -15.94 10.75 -11.94
N ASP A 170 -16.59 10.88 -10.77
CA ASP A 170 -16.28 11.96 -9.82
C ASP A 170 -14.84 11.87 -9.34
N PHE A 171 -14.35 10.66 -9.10
CA PHE A 171 -12.96 10.39 -8.79
C PHE A 171 -12.03 10.91 -9.91
N MET A 172 -12.33 10.58 -11.17
CA MET A 172 -11.52 11.02 -12.31
C MET A 172 -11.51 12.54 -12.48
N ASN A 173 -12.61 13.20 -12.15
CA ASN A 173 -12.73 14.66 -12.17
C ASN A 173 -11.94 15.32 -11.02
N CYS A 174 -12.01 14.76 -9.82
CA CYS A 174 -11.42 15.34 -8.62
C CYS A 174 -9.95 14.97 -8.41
N ALA A 175 -9.61 13.69 -8.51
CA ALA A 175 -8.29 13.14 -8.19
C ALA A 175 -7.66 12.37 -9.36
N GLY A 176 -8.17 12.48 -10.58
CA GLY A 176 -7.59 11.81 -11.74
C GLY A 176 -6.12 12.19 -12.02
N ARG A 177 -5.67 13.36 -11.52
CA ARG A 177 -4.25 13.80 -11.57
C ARG A 177 -3.32 13.01 -10.65
N THR A 178 -3.86 12.27 -9.68
CA THR A 178 -3.09 11.37 -8.81
C THR A 178 -2.72 10.06 -9.50
N LEU A 179 -3.32 9.77 -10.66
CA LEU A 179 -2.99 8.59 -11.46
C LEU A 179 -1.82 8.89 -12.40
N PRO A 180 -0.95 7.90 -12.66
CA PRO A 180 -0.02 7.94 -13.78
C PRO A 180 -0.74 8.22 -15.11
N ASP A 181 -0.12 8.96 -16.03
CA ASP A 181 -0.77 9.43 -17.27
C ASP A 181 -1.32 8.28 -18.13
N ASN A 182 -0.58 7.18 -18.23
CA ASN A 182 -1.01 5.99 -18.96
C ASN A 182 -2.25 5.33 -18.33
N ILE A 183 -2.30 5.25 -16.99
CA ILE A 183 -3.44 4.74 -16.24
C ILE A 183 -4.63 5.69 -16.35
N ARG A 184 -4.39 7.01 -16.31
CA ARG A 184 -5.44 8.03 -16.47
C ARG A 184 -6.11 7.94 -17.84
N LEU A 185 -5.32 7.81 -18.91
CA LEU A 185 -5.84 7.63 -20.27
C LEU A 185 -6.60 6.30 -20.41
N TRP A 186 -6.04 5.22 -19.86
CA TRP A 186 -6.70 3.91 -19.80
C TRP A 186 -8.04 3.99 -19.06
N ALA A 187 -8.10 4.69 -17.93
CA ALA A 187 -9.30 4.84 -17.12
C ALA A 187 -10.40 5.60 -17.86
N ARG A 188 -10.06 6.71 -18.55
CA ARG A 188 -11.02 7.45 -19.39
C ARG A 188 -11.64 6.56 -20.47
N ARG A 189 -10.83 5.71 -21.13
CA ARG A 189 -11.32 4.75 -22.14
C ARG A 189 -12.24 3.70 -21.53
N ASN A 190 -11.83 3.08 -20.43
CA ASN A 190 -12.64 2.05 -19.76
C ASN A 190 -13.94 2.61 -19.17
N LEU A 191 -13.95 3.88 -18.75
CA LEU A 191 -15.15 4.55 -18.28
C LEU A 191 -16.18 4.73 -19.40
N ALA A 192 -15.73 5.07 -20.61
CA ALA A 192 -16.60 5.15 -21.78
C ALA A 192 -17.21 3.77 -22.14
N VAL A 193 -16.41 2.71 -22.07
CA VAL A 193 -16.88 1.32 -22.27
C VAL A 193 -17.92 0.93 -21.20
N ALA A 194 -17.66 1.23 -19.93
CA ALA A 194 -18.56 0.93 -18.83
C ALA A 194 -19.92 1.66 -18.95
N ARG A 195 -19.92 2.88 -19.50
CA ARG A 195 -21.12 3.71 -19.73
C ARG A 195 -21.88 3.30 -20.99
N SER A 196 -21.20 2.78 -22.02
CA SER A 196 -21.82 2.49 -23.30
C SER A 196 -22.93 1.43 -23.19
N HIS A 197 -24.04 1.66 -23.88
CA HIS A 197 -25.12 0.69 -24.04
C HIS A 197 -24.93 -0.21 -25.27
N GLU A 198 -23.96 0.10 -26.13
CA GLU A 198 -23.65 -0.66 -27.35
C GLU A 198 -22.77 -1.88 -27.06
N VAL A 199 -22.15 -1.91 -25.88
CA VAL A 199 -21.22 -2.94 -25.44
C VAL A 199 -21.94 -4.02 -24.64
N SER A 200 -21.43 -5.26 -24.70
CA SER A 200 -22.03 -6.39 -23.98
C SER A 200 -22.08 -6.14 -22.46
N PRO A 201 -23.11 -6.63 -21.74
CA PRO A 201 -23.19 -6.49 -20.29
C PRO A 201 -22.01 -7.09 -19.53
N GLU A 202 -21.38 -8.12 -20.09
CA GLU A 202 -20.21 -8.78 -19.51
C GLU A 202 -18.97 -7.90 -19.60
N GLU A 203 -18.68 -7.35 -20.77
CA GLU A 203 -17.56 -6.44 -20.97
C GLU A 203 -17.70 -5.17 -20.12
N ARG A 204 -18.91 -4.64 -19.96
CA ARG A 204 -19.18 -3.55 -19.02
C ARG A 204 -18.85 -3.92 -17.57
N ARG A 205 -19.25 -5.11 -17.12
CA ARG A 205 -18.92 -5.60 -15.76
C ARG A 205 -17.42 -5.77 -15.57
N HIS A 206 -16.72 -6.28 -16.57
CA HIS A 206 -15.26 -6.38 -16.53
C HIS A 206 -14.58 -5.01 -16.48
N ALA A 207 -15.05 -4.04 -17.28
CA ALA A 207 -14.55 -2.66 -17.27
C ALA A 207 -14.79 -1.99 -15.91
N GLN A 208 -15.99 -2.11 -15.33
CA GLN A 208 -16.30 -1.60 -13.99
C GLN A 208 -15.40 -2.21 -12.92
N ARG A 209 -15.21 -3.54 -12.94
CA ARG A 209 -14.33 -4.25 -11.99
C ARG A 209 -12.87 -3.80 -12.15
N ALA A 210 -12.37 -3.70 -13.37
CA ALA A 210 -11.01 -3.25 -13.64
C ALA A 210 -10.78 -1.81 -13.14
N LEU A 211 -11.73 -0.91 -13.42
CA LEU A 211 -11.69 0.46 -12.90
C LEU A 211 -11.70 0.46 -11.38
N SER A 212 -12.60 -0.26 -10.73
CA SER A 212 -12.68 -0.33 -9.26
C SER A 212 -11.36 -0.79 -8.63
N ILE A 213 -10.74 -1.84 -9.17
CA ILE A 213 -9.42 -2.31 -8.71
C ILE A 213 -8.36 -1.21 -8.88
N MET A 214 -8.25 -0.63 -10.07
CA MET A 214 -7.22 0.39 -10.37
C MET A 214 -7.37 1.66 -9.55
N MET A 215 -8.63 2.07 -9.28
CA MET A 215 -8.95 3.25 -8.49
C MET A 215 -8.73 3.03 -6.99
N ASN A 216 -8.78 1.79 -6.50
CA ASN A 216 -8.47 1.52 -5.10
C ASN A 216 -6.97 1.61 -4.79
N VAL A 217 -6.09 1.48 -5.78
CA VAL A 217 -4.65 1.63 -5.60
C VAL A 217 -4.27 3.11 -5.49
N GLN A 218 -3.60 3.48 -4.40
CA GLN A 218 -2.97 4.77 -4.22
C GLN A 218 -1.60 4.78 -4.92
N TRP A 219 -1.51 5.47 -6.05
CA TRP A 219 -0.27 5.65 -6.80
C TRP A 219 0.59 6.72 -6.14
N LYS A 220 1.49 6.27 -5.26
CA LYS A 220 2.40 7.12 -4.50
C LYS A 220 3.64 7.46 -5.32
N SER A 221 4.36 8.48 -4.88
CA SER A 221 5.66 8.82 -5.45
C SER A 221 6.74 7.83 -5.02
N ASN A 222 7.89 7.92 -5.66
CA ASN A 222 9.05 7.07 -5.36
C ASN A 222 9.85 7.57 -4.14
N TYR A 223 9.31 8.51 -3.36
CA TYR A 223 9.95 9.03 -2.16
C TYR A 223 9.69 8.10 -0.97
N PHE A 224 10.75 7.73 -0.26
CA PHE A 224 10.70 6.94 0.96
C PHE A 224 11.24 7.72 2.14
N GLU A 225 10.49 7.71 3.24
CA GLU A 225 10.91 8.32 4.50
C GLU A 225 12.18 7.64 5.04
N SER A 226 13.00 8.42 5.73
CA SER A 226 14.21 7.88 6.36
C SER A 226 13.85 6.90 7.48
N ILE A 227 14.46 5.73 7.45
CA ILE A 227 14.34 4.68 8.45
C ILE A 227 15.43 4.86 9.50
N ASP A 228 15.13 4.79 10.78
CA ASP A 228 16.17 4.81 11.83
C ASP A 228 17.04 3.54 11.73
N PRO A 229 18.35 3.66 11.42
CA PRO A 229 19.23 2.49 11.31
C PRO A 229 19.38 1.71 12.62
N ASN A 230 19.26 2.37 13.78
CA ASN A 230 19.36 1.70 15.08
C ASN A 230 18.13 0.82 15.33
N GLU A 231 16.95 1.34 14.99
CA GLU A 231 15.71 0.57 15.07
C GLU A 231 15.73 -0.61 14.10
N ALA A 232 16.17 -0.38 12.86
CA ALA A 232 16.35 -1.45 11.89
C ALA A 232 17.28 -2.55 12.40
N ARG A 233 18.39 -2.17 13.04
CA ARG A 233 19.35 -3.11 13.63
C ARG A 233 18.73 -3.91 14.77
N ARG A 234 17.99 -3.26 15.66
CA ARG A 234 17.24 -3.91 16.75
C ARG A 234 16.27 -4.96 16.22
N ILE A 235 15.47 -4.60 15.20
CA ILE A 235 14.51 -5.50 14.57
C ILE A 235 15.21 -6.75 13.99
N LEU A 236 16.39 -6.60 13.40
CA LEU A 236 17.18 -7.74 12.89
C LEU A 236 17.77 -8.58 14.02
N ASP A 237 18.24 -7.97 15.11
CA ASP A 237 18.82 -8.67 16.26
C ASP A 237 17.76 -9.45 17.07
N GLU A 238 16.51 -8.99 17.07
CA GLU A 238 15.36 -9.68 17.68
C GLU A 238 14.93 -10.93 16.90
N GLU A 239 15.05 -10.93 15.57
CA GLU A 239 14.64 -12.05 14.72
C GLU A 239 15.77 -13.04 14.44
N LEU A 240 17.02 -12.57 14.44
CA LEU A 240 18.17 -13.33 13.95
C LEU A 240 19.27 -13.34 15.00
N TYR A 241 19.65 -14.54 15.44
CA TYR A 241 20.85 -14.69 16.25
C TYR A 241 22.10 -14.71 15.37
N GLY A 242 23.14 -13.99 15.79
CA GLY A 242 24.41 -13.93 15.06
C GLY A 242 24.25 -13.29 13.68
N MET A 243 24.82 -13.91 12.65
CA MET A 243 24.72 -13.48 11.24
C MET A 243 25.15 -12.02 10.99
N GLU A 244 26.18 -11.55 11.69
CA GLU A 244 26.63 -10.15 11.65
C GLU A 244 26.88 -9.62 10.25
N ARG A 245 27.46 -10.44 9.37
CA ARG A 245 27.72 -10.05 7.97
C ARG A 245 26.42 -9.84 7.17
N VAL A 246 25.41 -10.67 7.41
CA VAL A 246 24.09 -10.56 6.76
C VAL A 246 23.36 -9.32 7.26
N LYS A 247 23.32 -9.12 8.58
CA LYS A 247 22.71 -7.94 9.20
C LYS A 247 23.36 -6.65 8.70
N GLN A 248 24.69 -6.62 8.67
CA GLN A 248 25.45 -5.47 8.17
C GLN A 248 25.07 -5.13 6.72
N ARG A 249 24.93 -6.14 5.85
CA ARG A 249 24.58 -5.94 4.44
C ARG A 249 23.17 -5.38 4.25
N ILE A 250 22.22 -5.80 5.10
CA ILE A 250 20.87 -5.25 5.11
C ILE A 250 20.89 -3.78 5.58
N ILE A 251 21.64 -3.47 6.62
CA ILE A 251 21.80 -2.10 7.12
C ILE A 251 22.44 -1.18 6.07
N GLU A 252 23.44 -1.64 5.33
CA GLU A 252 24.02 -0.90 4.19
C GLU A 252 22.95 -0.50 3.16
N THR A 253 22.04 -1.42 2.85
CA THR A 253 20.93 -1.18 1.90
C THR A 253 19.96 -0.14 2.44
N ILE A 254 19.64 -0.19 3.74
CA ILE A 254 18.76 0.79 4.39
C ILE A 254 19.42 2.19 4.41
N ILE A 255 20.71 2.26 4.70
CA ILE A 255 21.47 3.52 4.66
C ILE A 255 21.46 4.12 3.26
N GLN A 256 21.58 3.29 2.22
CA GLN A 256 21.44 3.73 0.84
C GLN A 256 20.06 4.32 0.55
N ILE A 257 18.98 3.64 0.96
CA ILE A 257 17.60 4.13 0.82
C ILE A 257 17.42 5.46 1.53
N ASN A 258 17.92 5.60 2.76
CA ASN A 258 17.86 6.86 3.51
C ASN A 258 18.61 8.01 2.82
N ARG A 259 19.68 7.70 2.07
CA ARG A 259 20.49 8.71 1.38
C ARG A 259 19.84 9.16 0.08
N THR A 260 19.24 8.24 -0.68
CA THR A 260 18.62 8.54 -1.98
C THR A 260 17.14 8.88 -1.87
N HIS A 261 16.49 8.52 -0.75
CA HIS A 261 15.04 8.53 -0.57
C HIS A 261 14.28 7.76 -1.65
N THR A 262 14.93 6.78 -2.28
CA THR A 262 14.37 5.94 -3.34
C THR A 262 14.82 4.50 -3.12
N LEU A 263 14.00 3.53 -3.53
CA LEU A 263 14.41 2.14 -3.56
C LEU A 263 15.56 1.92 -4.57
N PRO A 264 16.51 1.01 -4.28
CA PRO A 264 17.49 0.58 -5.26
C PRO A 264 16.82 -0.06 -6.48
N ALA A 265 17.44 0.06 -7.64
CA ALA A 265 16.96 -0.57 -8.87
C ALA A 265 17.06 -2.11 -8.85
N TYR A 266 17.76 -2.68 -7.87
CA TYR A 266 17.91 -4.12 -7.66
C TYR A 266 17.20 -4.57 -6.39
N GLY A 267 16.74 -5.81 -6.38
CA GLY A 267 16.20 -6.47 -5.18
C GLY A 267 17.26 -7.09 -4.29
N LEU A 268 16.84 -7.72 -3.19
CA LEU A 268 17.70 -8.57 -2.38
C LEU A 268 17.47 -10.04 -2.73
N LEU A 269 18.55 -10.81 -2.93
CA LEU A 269 18.47 -12.27 -3.06
C LEU A 269 19.17 -12.94 -1.89
N LEU A 270 18.39 -13.61 -1.06
CA LEU A 270 18.85 -14.36 0.11
C LEU A 270 19.10 -15.82 -0.30
N VAL A 271 20.37 -16.23 -0.34
CA VAL A 271 20.77 -17.58 -0.78
C VAL A 271 21.36 -18.35 0.37
N GLY A 272 20.91 -19.58 0.62
CA GLY A 272 21.53 -20.43 1.62
C GLY A 272 20.77 -21.74 1.85
N PRO A 273 21.29 -22.66 2.67
CA PRO A 273 20.64 -23.94 2.97
C PRO A 273 19.21 -23.78 3.49
N ALA A 274 18.40 -24.83 3.34
CA ALA A 274 17.05 -24.86 3.86
C ALA A 274 17.06 -24.67 5.40
N GLY A 275 16.06 -23.97 5.93
CA GLY A 275 15.93 -23.77 7.38
C GLY A 275 16.91 -22.77 8.02
N THR A 276 17.66 -21.99 7.24
CA THR A 276 18.58 -20.96 7.77
C THR A 276 17.92 -19.64 8.18
N GLY A 277 16.60 -19.51 8.02
CA GLY A 277 15.86 -18.28 8.36
C GLY A 277 15.70 -17.27 7.22
N LYS A 278 15.97 -17.65 5.97
CA LYS A 278 15.85 -16.76 4.78
C LYS A 278 14.52 -16.00 4.71
N SER A 279 13.40 -16.70 4.90
CA SER A 279 12.07 -16.06 4.88
C SER A 279 11.86 -15.13 6.07
N GLN A 280 12.37 -15.47 7.27
CA GLN A 280 12.33 -14.59 8.44
C GLN A 280 13.09 -13.29 8.18
N ILE A 281 14.27 -13.38 7.55
CA ILE A 281 15.04 -12.20 7.11
C ILE A 281 14.23 -11.35 6.13
N ALA A 282 13.60 -11.97 5.13
CA ALA A 282 12.78 -11.24 4.15
C ALA A 282 11.63 -10.48 4.81
N TYR A 283 10.92 -11.10 5.75
CA TYR A 283 9.85 -10.45 6.52
C TYR A 283 10.39 -9.35 7.44
N ALA A 284 11.55 -9.55 8.07
CA ALA A 284 12.19 -8.53 8.89
C ALA A 284 12.55 -7.28 8.06
N VAL A 285 13.09 -7.47 6.85
CA VAL A 285 13.38 -6.36 5.93
C VAL A 285 12.10 -5.63 5.52
N ALA A 286 11.04 -6.37 5.15
CA ALA A 286 9.75 -5.75 4.81
C ALA A 286 9.19 -4.90 5.98
N ARG A 287 9.30 -5.42 7.21
CA ARG A 287 8.89 -4.71 8.44
C ARG A 287 9.72 -3.46 8.69
N ILE A 288 11.03 -3.51 8.43
CA ILE A 288 11.93 -2.35 8.55
C ILE A 288 11.60 -1.26 7.53
N LEU A 289 11.26 -1.66 6.30
CA LEU A 289 10.85 -0.73 5.24
C LEU A 289 9.48 -0.09 5.52
N LYS A 290 8.68 -0.65 6.44
CA LYS A 290 7.30 -0.22 6.75
C LYS A 290 6.39 -0.19 5.52
N LEU A 291 6.67 -1.05 4.55
CA LEU A 291 5.86 -1.21 3.36
C LEU A 291 4.96 -2.45 3.50
N PRO A 292 3.74 -2.43 2.94
CA PRO A 292 2.96 -3.64 2.80
C PRO A 292 3.75 -4.67 1.98
N TRP A 293 3.61 -5.96 2.30
CA TRP A 293 4.28 -7.02 1.56
C TRP A 293 3.32 -8.12 1.14
N THR A 294 3.65 -8.78 0.03
CA THR A 294 2.96 -9.97 -0.47
C THR A 294 3.98 -11.03 -0.84
N THR A 295 3.63 -12.30 -0.60
CA THR A 295 4.49 -13.43 -0.88
C THR A 295 4.09 -14.11 -2.19
N LEU A 296 5.07 -14.37 -3.06
CA LEU A 296 4.93 -15.17 -4.27
C LEU A 296 5.74 -16.46 -4.08
N ASP A 297 5.06 -17.61 -4.07
CA ASP A 297 5.70 -18.92 -3.94
C ASP A 297 5.92 -19.56 -5.31
N MET A 298 7.18 -19.64 -5.74
CA MET A 298 7.53 -20.16 -7.07
C MET A 298 7.37 -21.67 -7.20
N SER A 299 7.26 -22.42 -6.10
CA SER A 299 6.95 -23.85 -6.15
C SER A 299 5.48 -24.11 -6.53
N SER A 300 4.60 -23.17 -6.25
CA SER A 300 3.17 -23.27 -6.56
C SER A 300 2.83 -22.64 -7.93
N ILE A 301 3.56 -21.60 -8.32
CA ILE A 301 3.31 -20.83 -9.55
C ILE A 301 4.00 -21.48 -10.74
N ASN A 302 3.21 -22.22 -11.52
CA ASN A 302 3.70 -22.95 -12.69
C ASN A 302 3.31 -22.30 -14.03
N ASP A 303 2.44 -21.29 -13.99
CA ASP A 303 1.85 -20.66 -15.17
C ASP A 303 1.97 -19.12 -15.08
N PRO A 304 2.55 -18.47 -16.10
CA PRO A 304 2.57 -17.01 -16.21
C PRO A 304 1.21 -16.33 -16.03
N GLU A 305 0.12 -16.94 -16.49
CA GLU A 305 -1.24 -16.37 -16.34
C GLU A 305 -1.67 -16.24 -14.87
N GLN A 306 -1.09 -17.01 -13.95
CA GLN A 306 -1.35 -16.80 -12.52
C GLN A 306 -0.76 -15.48 -12.03
N LEU A 307 0.36 -15.04 -12.60
CA LEU A 307 1.03 -13.78 -12.24
C LEU A 307 0.39 -12.57 -12.93
N THR A 308 0.08 -12.67 -14.23
CA THR A 308 -0.43 -11.56 -15.05
C THR A 308 -1.94 -11.58 -15.28
N GLY A 309 -2.65 -12.63 -14.87
CA GLY A 309 -4.09 -12.77 -15.07
C GLY A 309 -4.47 -13.28 -16.46
N SER A 310 -5.78 -13.36 -16.69
CA SER A 310 -6.37 -13.81 -17.94
C SER A 310 -7.06 -12.67 -18.68
N SER A 311 -7.07 -12.72 -20.02
CA SER A 311 -7.73 -11.72 -20.85
C SER A 311 -9.23 -11.61 -20.57
N ARG A 312 -9.78 -10.40 -20.60
CA ARG A 312 -11.22 -10.12 -20.37
C ARG A 312 -12.17 -10.74 -21.39
N ILE A 313 -11.64 -11.31 -22.47
CA ILE A 313 -12.43 -12.05 -23.47
C ILE A 313 -13.10 -13.29 -22.83
N TYR A 314 -12.53 -13.80 -21.73
CA TYR A 314 -13.08 -14.94 -21.01
C TYR A 314 -14.04 -14.50 -19.91
N ALA A 315 -15.21 -15.14 -19.81
CA ALA A 315 -16.23 -14.81 -18.80
C ALA A 315 -15.75 -14.92 -17.34
N ASN A 316 -14.81 -15.84 -17.08
CA ASN A 316 -14.22 -16.04 -15.75
C ASN A 316 -12.86 -15.33 -15.60
N ALA A 317 -12.57 -14.35 -16.45
CA ALA A 317 -11.31 -13.63 -16.41
C ALA A 317 -11.11 -12.95 -15.05
N LYS A 318 -9.87 -13.02 -14.58
CA LYS A 318 -9.44 -12.44 -13.31
C LYS A 318 -8.08 -11.76 -13.47
N PRO A 319 -7.83 -10.71 -12.67
CA PRO A 319 -6.48 -10.15 -12.51
C PRO A 319 -5.49 -11.20 -12.03
N GLY A 320 -4.21 -10.96 -12.31
CA GLY A 320 -3.13 -11.79 -11.81
C GLY A 320 -2.82 -11.52 -10.34
N ILE A 321 -2.08 -12.43 -9.71
CA ILE A 321 -1.66 -12.32 -8.31
C ILE A 321 -0.90 -11.01 -8.06
N ILE A 322 -0.12 -10.52 -9.04
CA ILE A 322 0.61 -9.26 -8.91
C ILE A 322 -0.37 -8.09 -8.77
N MET A 323 -1.36 -7.99 -9.65
CA MET A 323 -2.36 -6.90 -9.59
C MET A 323 -3.27 -7.02 -8.36
N ASP A 324 -3.63 -8.24 -7.96
CA ASP A 324 -4.35 -8.49 -6.72
C ASP A 324 -3.54 -8.04 -5.50
N ALA A 325 -2.22 -8.22 -5.50
CA ALA A 325 -1.34 -7.73 -4.42
C ALA A 325 -1.39 -6.20 -4.30
N PHE A 326 -1.33 -5.46 -5.42
CA PHE A 326 -1.51 -4.01 -5.42
C PHE A 326 -2.89 -3.60 -4.88
N SER A 327 -3.94 -4.29 -5.33
CA SER A 327 -5.31 -4.05 -4.89
C SER A 327 -5.50 -4.29 -3.37
N MET A 328 -4.93 -5.38 -2.85
CA MET A 328 -5.00 -5.74 -1.43
C MET A 328 -4.17 -4.82 -0.55
N ALA A 329 -3.00 -4.38 -1.04
CA ALA A 329 -2.16 -3.41 -0.35
C ALA A 329 -2.77 -2.01 -0.33
N GLY A 330 -3.57 -1.66 -1.34
CA GLY A 330 -4.16 -0.32 -1.50
C GLY A 330 -3.15 0.76 -1.91
N GLU A 331 -1.89 0.39 -2.17
CA GLU A 331 -0.79 1.32 -2.45
C GLU A 331 0.13 0.77 -3.55
N SER A 332 0.77 1.66 -4.30
CA SER A 332 1.76 1.29 -5.33
C SER A 332 3.13 0.89 -4.78
N ASN A 333 3.42 1.24 -3.53
CA ASN A 333 4.71 0.98 -2.90
C ASN A 333 4.58 -0.26 -2.02
N LEU A 334 5.19 -1.36 -2.43
CA LEU A 334 5.06 -2.66 -1.74
C LEU A 334 6.28 -3.55 -1.94
N VAL A 335 6.48 -4.46 -0.99
CA VAL A 335 7.54 -5.47 -1.04
C VAL A 335 6.98 -6.78 -1.58
N PHE A 336 7.58 -7.30 -2.66
CA PHE A 336 7.28 -8.65 -3.13
C PHE A 336 8.33 -9.62 -2.57
N ILE A 337 7.87 -10.53 -1.72
CA ILE A 337 8.70 -11.61 -1.17
C ILE A 337 8.58 -12.82 -2.09
N ILE A 338 9.61 -13.10 -2.89
CA ILE A 338 9.63 -14.18 -3.87
C ILE A 338 10.30 -15.39 -3.23
N ASN A 339 9.53 -16.40 -2.84
CA ASN A 339 10.08 -17.61 -2.25
C ASN A 339 10.48 -18.64 -3.30
N GLU A 340 11.61 -19.30 -3.05
CA GLU A 340 12.15 -20.39 -3.86
C GLU A 340 12.36 -20.01 -5.34
N LEU A 341 13.01 -18.86 -5.58
CA LEU A 341 13.28 -18.35 -6.93
C LEU A 341 14.02 -19.36 -7.82
N ASP A 342 14.81 -20.25 -7.23
CA ASP A 342 15.47 -21.38 -7.88
C ASP A 342 14.51 -22.40 -8.51
N LYS A 343 13.21 -22.33 -8.21
CA LYS A 343 12.15 -23.18 -8.80
C LYS A 343 11.41 -22.50 -9.96
N ALA A 344 11.55 -21.19 -10.15
CA ALA A 344 10.80 -20.44 -11.15
C ALA A 344 11.05 -20.90 -12.60
N ALA A 345 12.26 -21.36 -12.92
CA ALA A 345 12.64 -21.80 -14.26
C ALA A 345 12.25 -23.25 -14.60
N SER A 346 11.66 -24.00 -13.65
CA SER A 346 11.41 -25.45 -13.80
C SER A 346 10.08 -25.81 -14.46
N GLY A 347 9.30 -24.81 -14.91
CA GLY A 347 8.00 -25.01 -15.56
C GLY A 347 8.09 -25.70 -16.93
N LYS A 348 7.28 -26.75 -17.13
CA LYS A 348 7.14 -27.53 -18.38
C LYS A 348 6.02 -26.99 -19.32
N GLY A 349 5.49 -25.80 -19.06
CA GLY A 349 4.36 -25.20 -19.77
C GLY A 349 4.74 -24.27 -20.94
N ASN A 350 3.74 -23.74 -21.64
CA ASN A 350 3.88 -22.85 -22.81
C ASN A 350 4.36 -21.40 -22.47
N GLY A 351 5.02 -21.21 -21.32
CA GLY A 351 5.58 -19.92 -20.90
C GLY A 351 6.28 -20.06 -19.55
N ASN A 352 7.32 -19.26 -19.31
CA ASN A 352 8.13 -19.32 -18.09
C ASN A 352 7.74 -18.19 -17.13
N PRO A 353 7.26 -18.49 -15.90
CA PRO A 353 7.00 -17.47 -14.88
C PRO A 353 8.18 -16.54 -14.60
N ALA A 354 9.41 -17.02 -14.83
CA ALA A 354 10.63 -16.23 -14.74
C ALA A 354 10.62 -14.97 -15.64
N ASP A 355 9.99 -15.02 -16.81
CA ASP A 355 9.96 -13.89 -17.75
C ASP A 355 9.06 -12.77 -17.22
N VAL A 356 7.91 -13.14 -16.63
CA VAL A 356 7.02 -12.18 -15.95
C VAL A 356 7.74 -11.54 -14.78
N LEU A 357 8.44 -12.34 -13.96
CA LEU A 357 9.23 -11.79 -12.86
C LEU A 357 10.28 -10.80 -13.36
N LEU A 358 10.95 -11.08 -14.47
CA LEU A 358 11.93 -10.15 -15.02
C LEU A 358 11.30 -8.77 -15.33
N THR A 359 10.09 -8.73 -15.88
CA THR A 359 9.37 -7.47 -16.13
C THR A 359 9.01 -6.72 -14.83
N LEU A 360 8.66 -7.46 -13.77
CA LEU A 360 8.44 -6.88 -12.44
C LEU A 360 9.73 -6.28 -11.87
N LEU A 361 10.87 -6.95 -12.07
CA LEU A 361 12.19 -6.56 -11.57
C LEU A 361 12.86 -5.43 -12.37
N ASP A 362 12.48 -5.24 -13.63
CA ASP A 362 13.09 -4.25 -14.54
C ASP A 362 12.67 -2.79 -14.25
N ASN A 363 11.78 -2.54 -13.29
CA ASN A 363 11.25 -1.21 -12.93
C ASN A 363 10.62 -0.40 -14.09
N LEU A 364 10.44 -1.02 -15.26
CA LEU A 364 9.79 -0.42 -16.43
C LEU A 364 8.26 -0.48 -16.35
N GLY A 365 7.74 -1.34 -15.47
CA GLY A 365 6.32 -1.68 -15.36
C GLY A 365 6.01 -3.06 -15.92
N PHE A 366 4.87 -3.62 -15.50
CA PHE A 366 4.37 -4.91 -15.99
C PHE A 366 2.99 -4.73 -16.62
N THR A 367 2.64 -5.57 -17.59
CA THR A 367 1.30 -5.55 -18.20
C THR A 367 0.48 -6.70 -17.62
N ASP A 368 -0.60 -6.38 -16.92
CA ASP A 368 -1.59 -7.38 -16.51
C ASP A 368 -2.57 -7.64 -17.68
N ASN A 369 -2.79 -8.90 -18.00
CA ASN A 369 -3.65 -9.34 -19.10
C ASN A 369 -5.12 -9.00 -18.88
N TYR A 370 -5.56 -8.98 -17.62
CA TYR A 370 -6.90 -8.54 -17.28
C TYR A 370 -7.01 -7.02 -17.34
N MET A 371 -5.99 -6.27 -16.93
CA MET A 371 -6.04 -4.80 -16.99
C MET A 371 -5.80 -4.26 -18.40
N GLU A 372 -5.01 -4.94 -19.24
CA GLU A 372 -4.56 -4.45 -20.56
C GLU A 372 -3.90 -3.07 -20.43
N CYS A 373 -3.22 -2.84 -19.31
CA CYS A 373 -2.55 -1.59 -18.95
C CYS A 373 -1.18 -1.91 -18.38
N MET A 374 -0.19 -1.07 -18.72
CA MET A 374 1.13 -1.13 -18.11
C MET A 374 1.08 -0.52 -16.72
N ILE A 375 1.29 -1.33 -15.70
CA ILE A 375 1.32 -0.95 -14.30
C ILE A 375 2.74 -0.55 -13.90
N PRO A 376 2.96 0.67 -13.41
CA PRO A 376 4.28 1.10 -12.92
C PRO A 376 4.75 0.26 -11.73
N THR A 377 6.03 -0.12 -11.74
CA THR A 377 6.65 -0.93 -10.67
C THR A 377 7.75 -0.19 -9.91
N VAL A 378 7.86 1.14 -10.05
CA VAL A 378 8.98 1.89 -9.44
C VAL A 378 8.94 1.91 -7.90
N GLY A 379 7.75 1.76 -7.31
CA GLY A 379 7.57 1.60 -5.87
C GLY A 379 7.72 0.16 -5.35
N VAL A 380 8.01 -0.80 -6.23
CA VAL A 380 8.12 -2.21 -5.88
C VAL A 380 9.52 -2.54 -5.40
N TYR A 381 9.64 -3.17 -4.23
CA TYR A 381 10.90 -3.73 -3.77
C TYR A 381 10.89 -5.26 -3.73
N PRO A 382 11.64 -5.94 -4.60
CA PRO A 382 11.68 -7.39 -4.64
C PRO A 382 12.71 -7.96 -3.64
N ILE A 383 12.26 -8.91 -2.81
CA ILE A 383 13.12 -9.69 -1.91
C ILE A 383 12.92 -11.17 -2.23
N ALA A 384 13.92 -11.81 -2.81
CA ALA A 384 13.87 -13.20 -3.19
C ALA A 384 14.61 -14.11 -2.20
N THR A 385 14.15 -15.34 -2.04
CA THR A 385 14.86 -16.42 -1.35
C THR A 385 15.16 -17.56 -2.33
N ALA A 386 16.32 -18.19 -2.19
CA ALA A 386 16.69 -19.36 -2.95
C ALA A 386 17.56 -20.32 -2.14
N ASN A 387 17.49 -21.61 -2.44
CA ASN A 387 18.39 -22.60 -1.82
C ASN A 387 19.68 -22.74 -2.62
N ASP A 388 19.58 -22.77 -3.95
CA ASP A 388 20.73 -22.92 -4.84
C ASP A 388 20.75 -21.82 -5.91
N LYS A 389 21.78 -20.97 -5.86
CA LYS A 389 21.99 -19.91 -6.86
C LYS A 389 22.31 -20.43 -8.25
N SER A 390 22.81 -21.66 -8.39
CA SER A 390 23.14 -22.25 -9.69
C SER A 390 21.91 -22.57 -10.55
N GLN A 391 20.74 -22.70 -9.92
CA GLN A 391 19.47 -22.97 -10.58
C GLN A 391 18.75 -21.70 -11.05
N ILE A 392 19.28 -20.53 -10.73
CA ILE A 392 18.69 -19.24 -11.10
C ILE A 392 19.34 -18.75 -12.39
N SER A 393 18.53 -18.28 -13.34
CA SER A 393 19.02 -17.76 -14.62
C SER A 393 19.85 -16.48 -14.43
N ALA A 394 20.86 -16.28 -15.28
CA ALA A 394 21.70 -15.09 -15.26
C ALA A 394 20.92 -13.76 -15.40
N PRO A 395 19.87 -13.65 -16.25
CA PRO A 395 19.05 -12.44 -16.33
C PRO A 395 18.41 -12.07 -14.99
N LEU A 396 17.79 -13.03 -14.30
CA LEU A 396 17.19 -12.80 -12.98
C LEU A 396 18.26 -12.43 -11.94
N MET A 397 19.36 -13.18 -11.90
CA MET A 397 20.45 -12.93 -10.95
C MET A 397 21.00 -11.50 -11.05
N SER A 398 21.07 -10.94 -12.27
CA SER A 398 21.57 -9.58 -12.51
C SER A 398 20.71 -8.47 -11.89
N ARG A 399 19.47 -8.79 -11.47
CA ARG A 399 18.53 -7.86 -10.84
C ARG A 399 18.54 -7.90 -9.31
N PHE A 400 19.42 -8.71 -8.71
CA PHE A 400 19.50 -8.84 -7.27
C PHE A 400 20.91 -8.57 -6.73
N ALA A 401 20.95 -7.93 -5.56
CA ALA A 401 22.10 -7.99 -4.69
C ALA A 401 22.06 -9.30 -3.89
N VAL A 402 23.02 -10.18 -4.16
CA VAL A 402 23.11 -11.50 -3.53
C VAL A 402 23.68 -11.38 -2.11
N ILE A 403 23.01 -12.02 -1.16
CA ILE A 403 23.45 -12.18 0.22
C ILE A 403 23.49 -13.69 0.50
N ASP A 404 24.70 -14.25 0.57
CA ASP A 404 24.91 -15.64 0.98
C ASP A 404 24.72 -15.75 2.51
N ILE A 405 23.78 -16.60 2.92
CA ILE A 405 23.43 -16.89 4.30
C ILE A 405 24.13 -18.20 4.68
N PRO A 406 25.10 -18.14 5.62
CA PRO A 406 25.79 -19.34 6.07
C PRO A 406 24.87 -20.23 6.91
N ASP A 407 25.28 -21.47 7.09
CA ASP A 407 24.68 -22.35 8.09
C ASP A 407 25.17 -21.98 9.50
N TYR A 408 24.46 -22.47 10.51
CA TYR A 408 24.76 -22.22 11.91
C TYR A 408 25.73 -23.26 12.48
N THR A 409 26.65 -22.80 13.32
CA THR A 409 27.50 -23.66 14.16
C THR A 409 26.66 -24.36 15.24
N ALA A 410 27.19 -25.45 15.81
CA ALA A 410 26.53 -26.17 16.91
C ALA A 410 26.24 -25.25 18.12
N GLU A 411 27.18 -24.37 18.48
CA GLU A 411 27.00 -23.39 19.55
C GLU A 411 25.92 -22.36 19.22
N GLU A 412 25.89 -21.84 17.99
CA GLU A 412 24.82 -20.94 17.54
C GLU A 412 23.46 -21.65 17.58
N LYS A 413 23.37 -22.89 17.12
CA LYS A 413 22.16 -23.72 17.18
C LYS A 413 21.67 -23.91 18.62
N LYS A 414 22.57 -24.18 19.57
CA LYS A 414 22.26 -24.31 21.01
C LYS A 414 21.65 -23.02 21.56
N ILE A 415 22.21 -21.87 21.19
CA ILE A 415 21.72 -20.57 21.64
C ILE A 415 20.39 -20.22 20.96
N ILE A 416 20.24 -20.52 19.66
CA ILE A 416 19.00 -20.31 18.92
C ILE A 416 17.87 -21.15 19.51
N PHE A 417 18.13 -22.43 19.79
CA PHE A 417 17.15 -23.32 20.39
C PHE A 417 16.66 -22.77 21.73
N SER A 418 17.58 -22.41 22.63
CA SER A 418 17.25 -21.98 23.99
C SER A 418 16.66 -20.58 24.08
N ARG A 419 17.14 -19.61 23.28
CA ARG A 419 16.70 -18.20 23.37
C ARG A 419 15.57 -17.83 22.42
N PHE A 420 15.38 -18.57 21.33
CA PHE A 420 14.43 -18.21 20.27
C PHE A 420 13.41 -19.32 20.02
N ALA A 421 13.84 -20.53 19.63
CA ALA A 421 12.93 -21.57 19.19
C ALA A 421 12.01 -22.08 20.33
N LEU A 422 12.60 -22.50 21.45
CA LEU A 422 11.84 -23.02 22.59
C LEU A 422 10.92 -21.96 23.20
N PRO A 423 11.37 -20.74 23.57
CA PRO A 423 10.48 -19.72 24.13
C PRO A 423 9.31 -19.35 23.20
N LYS A 424 9.54 -19.32 21.88
CA LYS A 424 8.51 -19.05 20.88
C LYS A 424 7.44 -20.15 20.87
N VAL A 425 7.85 -21.41 20.94
CA VAL A 425 6.93 -22.56 21.01
C VAL A 425 6.17 -22.57 22.33
N LEU A 426 6.85 -22.38 23.47
CA LEU A 426 6.22 -22.35 24.80
C LEU A 426 5.11 -21.30 24.86
N LYS A 427 5.40 -20.09 24.38
CA LYS A 427 4.40 -19.00 24.29
C LYS A 427 3.22 -19.36 23.39
N ARG A 428 3.47 -20.01 22.25
CA ARG A 428 2.42 -20.45 21.32
C ARG A 428 1.53 -21.53 21.94
N MET A 429 2.09 -22.41 22.76
CA MET A 429 1.37 -23.48 23.47
C MET A 429 0.74 -23.03 24.79
N GLY A 430 0.99 -21.78 25.23
CA GLY A 430 0.40 -21.23 26.44
C GLY A 430 1.07 -21.71 27.75
N LEU A 431 2.25 -22.34 27.66
CA LEU A 431 3.04 -22.73 28.82
C LEU A 431 3.58 -21.47 29.53
N LYS A 432 3.50 -21.46 30.87
CA LYS A 432 4.04 -20.38 31.70
C LYS A 432 5.54 -20.53 31.86
N ASP A 433 6.17 -19.44 32.27
CA ASP A 433 7.60 -19.42 32.55
C ASP A 433 7.95 -20.40 33.67
N GLY A 434 8.96 -21.24 33.43
CA GLY A 434 9.38 -22.32 34.33
C GLY A 434 8.63 -23.65 34.22
N GLU A 435 7.48 -23.74 33.55
CA GLU A 435 6.73 -25.01 33.42
C GLU A 435 7.48 -26.05 32.57
N CYS A 436 8.29 -25.60 31.61
CA CYS A 436 9.12 -26.46 30.76
C CYS A 436 10.55 -25.92 30.70
N ASN A 437 11.49 -26.69 31.24
CA ASN A 437 12.92 -26.35 31.26
C ASN A 437 13.72 -27.44 30.54
N VAL A 438 14.79 -27.05 29.86
CA VAL A 438 15.75 -27.99 29.27
C VAL A 438 17.10 -27.77 29.93
N ALA A 439 17.63 -28.80 30.58
CA ALA A 439 18.93 -28.73 31.25
C ALA A 439 20.07 -28.61 30.22
N SER A 440 21.25 -28.17 30.67
CA SER A 440 22.37 -27.91 29.76
C SER A 440 22.82 -29.14 28.97
N ASP A 441 22.80 -30.30 29.61
CA ASP A 441 23.11 -31.61 29.01
C ASP A 441 21.99 -32.08 28.06
N GLY A 442 20.73 -31.75 28.37
CA GLY A 442 19.59 -31.92 27.46
C GLY A 442 19.73 -31.07 26.20
N LEU A 443 20.14 -29.82 26.33
CA LEU A 443 20.42 -28.93 25.18
C LEU A 443 21.55 -29.49 24.30
N ASP A 444 22.62 -30.00 24.92
CA ASP A 444 23.71 -30.67 24.19
C ASP A 444 23.20 -31.89 23.42
N ALA A 445 22.31 -32.68 24.01
CA ALA A 445 21.69 -33.84 23.36
C ALA A 445 20.85 -33.45 22.14
N VAL A 446 20.04 -32.39 22.22
CA VAL A 446 19.26 -31.89 21.07
C VAL A 446 20.19 -31.51 19.92
N VAL A 447 21.23 -30.72 20.19
CA VAL A 447 22.14 -30.24 19.14
C VAL A 447 22.97 -31.37 18.53
N GLU A 448 23.42 -32.32 19.34
CA GLU A 448 24.16 -33.51 18.88
C GLU A 448 23.30 -34.39 17.96
N PHE A 449 22.03 -34.59 18.31
CA PHE A 449 21.08 -35.35 17.50
C PHE A 449 20.88 -34.73 16.10
N PHE A 450 20.85 -33.39 16.00
CA PHE A 450 20.68 -32.65 14.74
C PHE A 450 22.00 -32.08 14.17
N ALA A 451 23.16 -32.60 14.57
CA ALA A 451 24.45 -32.07 14.15
C ALA A 451 24.69 -32.15 12.63
N GLY A 452 24.08 -33.14 11.96
CA GLY A 452 24.21 -33.37 10.52
C GLY A 452 23.19 -32.64 9.64
N THR A 453 22.21 -31.94 10.23
CA THR A 453 21.18 -31.24 9.45
C THR A 453 21.51 -29.76 9.31
N SER A 454 21.15 -29.15 8.19
CA SER A 454 21.38 -27.73 7.95
C SER A 454 20.23 -26.86 8.45
N GLY A 455 20.53 -25.67 8.94
CA GLY A 455 19.52 -24.75 9.46
C GLY A 455 18.97 -25.17 10.83
N ILE A 456 17.80 -24.63 11.19
CA ILE A 456 17.18 -24.78 12.51
C ILE A 456 15.77 -25.39 12.46
N ARG A 457 15.30 -25.82 11.29
CA ARG A 457 13.93 -26.33 11.14
C ARG A 457 13.66 -27.56 12.01
N ASP A 458 14.61 -28.49 12.06
CA ASP A 458 14.48 -29.69 12.90
C ASP A 458 14.58 -29.35 14.39
N LEU A 459 15.36 -28.31 14.74
CA LEU A 459 15.43 -27.79 16.11
C LEU A 459 14.11 -27.15 16.55
N GLU A 460 13.43 -26.42 15.66
CA GLU A 460 12.09 -25.88 15.93
C GLU A 460 11.06 -27.02 16.14
N GLN A 461 11.16 -28.10 15.36
CA GLN A 461 10.32 -29.29 15.54
C GLN A 461 10.61 -30.03 16.86
N ALA A 462 11.89 -30.15 17.22
CA ALA A 462 12.30 -30.73 18.49
C ALA A 462 11.78 -29.91 19.68
N ALA A 463 11.83 -28.57 19.59
CA ALA A 463 11.26 -27.69 20.60
C ALA A 463 9.75 -27.89 20.75
N GLU A 464 9.04 -28.07 19.63
CA GLU A 464 7.61 -28.39 19.60
C GLU A 464 7.29 -29.74 20.25
N HIS A 465 8.09 -30.77 19.97
CA HIS A 465 7.90 -32.08 20.59
C HIS A 465 8.16 -32.05 22.11
N ILE A 466 9.24 -31.38 22.54
CA ILE A 466 9.58 -31.20 23.96
C ILE A 466 8.47 -30.44 24.69
N ALA A 467 8.02 -29.32 24.15
CA ALA A 467 6.96 -28.52 24.75
C ALA A 467 5.62 -29.27 24.83
N ALA A 468 5.25 -30.01 23.78
CA ALA A 468 4.05 -30.83 23.76
C ALA A 468 4.11 -31.95 24.83
N ASN A 469 5.27 -32.58 24.99
CA ASN A 469 5.46 -33.59 26.02
C ASN A 469 5.44 -33.01 27.43
N ALA A 470 6.03 -31.82 27.63
CA ALA A 470 5.94 -31.09 28.89
C ALA A 470 4.48 -30.83 29.27
N LEU A 471 3.70 -30.30 28.32
CA LEU A 471 2.28 -30.04 28.51
C LEU A 471 1.51 -31.31 28.85
N TYR A 472 1.79 -32.43 28.16
CA TYR A 472 1.20 -33.73 28.48
C TYR A 472 1.50 -34.15 29.92
N GLN A 473 2.76 -34.05 30.36
CA GLN A 473 3.13 -34.42 31.73
C GLN A 473 2.45 -33.52 32.76
N ILE A 474 2.36 -32.21 32.52
CA ILE A 474 1.71 -31.25 33.43
C ILE A 474 0.21 -31.56 33.55
N GLU A 475 -0.48 -31.75 32.43
CA GLU A 475 -1.94 -31.96 32.41
C GLU A 475 -2.34 -33.37 32.90
N VAL A 476 -1.57 -34.41 32.54
CA VAL A 476 -1.92 -35.81 32.83
C VAL A 476 -1.28 -36.33 34.10
N ASN A 477 0.00 -36.01 34.34
CA ASN A 477 0.72 -36.49 35.53
C ASN A 477 0.65 -35.48 36.70
N HIS A 478 0.01 -34.32 36.48
CA HIS A 478 -0.19 -33.26 37.48
C HIS A 478 1.12 -32.78 38.13
N VAL A 479 2.20 -32.75 37.35
CA VAL A 479 3.48 -32.15 37.76
C VAL A 479 3.45 -30.65 37.54
N ALA A 480 4.07 -29.88 38.44
CA ALA A 480 4.09 -28.42 38.35
C ALA A 480 5.09 -27.89 37.32
N GLU A 481 6.18 -28.61 37.10
CA GLU A 481 7.24 -28.27 36.14
C GLU A 481 7.89 -29.55 35.62
N VAL A 482 8.44 -29.48 34.40
CA VAL A 482 9.18 -30.58 33.76
C VAL A 482 10.54 -30.08 33.33
N THR A 483 11.60 -30.77 33.77
CA THR A 483 12.98 -30.49 33.34
C THR A 483 13.49 -31.65 32.49
N PHE A 484 13.82 -31.38 31.23
CA PHE A 484 14.37 -32.36 30.30
C PHE A 484 15.89 -32.42 30.42
N ASP A 485 16.40 -33.54 30.93
CA ASP A 485 17.82 -33.91 30.91
C ASP A 485 18.19 -34.64 29.60
N ARG A 486 19.46 -35.04 29.48
CA ARG A 486 19.95 -35.76 28.30
C ARG A 486 19.18 -37.06 28.01
N GLU A 487 18.87 -37.85 29.03
CA GLU A 487 18.21 -39.15 28.83
C GLU A 487 16.76 -38.98 28.37
N MET A 488 16.04 -38.04 28.97
CA MET A 488 14.67 -37.70 28.57
C MET A 488 14.61 -37.15 27.15
N VAL A 489 15.55 -36.27 26.77
CA VAL A 489 15.63 -35.72 25.40
C VAL A 489 15.89 -36.83 24.39
N MET A 490 16.90 -37.66 24.60
CA MET A 490 17.23 -38.73 23.65
C MET A 490 16.06 -39.71 23.47
N LYS A 491 15.45 -40.12 24.58
CA LYS A 491 14.27 -41.01 24.55
C LYS A 491 13.10 -40.39 23.79
N LEU A 492 12.92 -39.08 23.87
CA LEU A 492 11.84 -38.36 23.21
C LEU A 492 12.11 -38.15 21.71
N LEU A 493 13.35 -37.91 21.31
CA LEU A 493 13.70 -37.68 19.90
C LEU A 493 13.88 -38.99 19.11
N GLU A 494 14.17 -40.10 19.79
CA GLU A 494 14.28 -41.43 19.17
C GLU A 494 12.92 -42.15 18.99
N ALA A 495 11.90 -41.72 19.74
CA ALA A 495 10.53 -42.29 19.72
C ALA A 495 9.66 -41.63 18.65
#